data_AF-A0A1V1P2H1-F1
#
_entry.id   AF-A0A1V1P2H1-F1
#
_cell.length_a   1.000
_cell.length_b   1.000
_cell.length_c   1.000
_cell.angle_alpha   90.00
_cell.angle_beta   90.00
_cell.angle_gamma   90.00
#
_symmetry.space_group_name_H-M   'P 1'
#
loop_
_entity.id
_entity.type
_entity.pdbx_description
1 polymer ?
#
loop_
_entity_poly.entity_id
_entity_poly.type
_entity_poly.pdbx_seq_one_letter_code
_entity_poly.pdbx_strand_id
1 'polypeptide(L)'
;MEQANQHEGMRLVIIGGVAAGASAAARARRLSEKASITILERGEDISFANCGLPYHIGGEIPERSALAIHTPESLSELLNVDILVRTEATKIDTSNKTVIAFDHNKQKEIQLPYDKLMLAPGAKPIRPPMPGIDDPRIMILRNLQDMDNIKNRLTDAQNVLVIGAGFIGLEMVEMLVHLGKKVHLVELQDQVLPVLDKEMVKHIQVELMDNKVDLILGDGIASFESKTPL
;
A
#
# COMPACT_ATOMS: atom_id res chain seq x y z
N MET A 1 7.04 -1.22 -41.35
CA MET A 1 7.72 0.06 -41.06
C MET A 1 6.76 1.18 -40.61
N GLU A 2 5.43 0.99 -40.67
CA GLU A 2 4.43 2.04 -40.34
C GLU A 2 4.09 2.24 -38.86
N GLN A 3 4.49 1.33 -37.96
CA GLN A 3 4.18 1.44 -36.52
C GLN A 3 5.20 2.26 -35.72
N ALA A 4 6.37 2.57 -36.27
CA ALA A 4 7.44 3.24 -35.53
C ALA A 4 7.19 4.75 -35.30
N ASN A 5 6.21 5.35 -35.97
CA ASN A 5 5.97 6.80 -35.94
C ASN A 5 4.75 7.25 -35.13
N GLN A 6 3.99 6.32 -34.52
CA GLN A 6 2.75 6.66 -33.79
C GLN A 6 2.98 7.14 -32.34
N HIS A 7 4.24 7.21 -31.89
CA HIS A 7 4.60 7.51 -30.50
C HIS A 7 5.47 8.76 -30.30
N GLU A 8 5.74 9.54 -31.36
CA GLU A 8 6.40 10.83 -31.21
C GLU A 8 5.44 11.86 -30.60
N GLY A 9 5.79 12.44 -29.45
CA GLY A 9 5.01 13.51 -28.82
C GLY A 9 3.72 13.06 -28.12
N MET A 10 3.53 11.76 -27.87
CA MET A 10 2.38 11.25 -27.13
C MET A 10 2.39 11.72 -25.66
N ARG A 11 1.25 12.19 -25.16
CA ARG A 11 1.03 12.48 -23.73
C ARG A 11 0.40 11.27 -23.03
N LEU A 12 1.16 10.68 -22.12
CA LEU A 12 0.74 9.58 -21.26
C LEU A 12 0.52 10.12 -19.84
N VAL A 13 -0.71 10.02 -19.33
CA VAL A 13 -0.99 10.24 -17.92
C VAL A 13 -1.17 8.89 -17.23
N ILE A 14 -0.52 8.69 -16.09
CA ILE A 14 -0.56 7.47 -15.28
C ILE A 14 -1.12 7.84 -13.90
N ILE A 15 -2.21 7.19 -13.48
CA ILE A 15 -2.80 7.38 -12.15
C ILE A 15 -2.32 6.27 -11.22
N GLY A 16 -1.46 6.62 -10.25
CA GLY A 16 -0.80 5.73 -9.30
C GLY A 16 0.68 5.53 -9.65
N GLY A 17 1.59 5.75 -8.70
CA GLY A 17 3.04 5.81 -8.90
C GLY A 17 3.85 4.71 -8.23
N VAL A 18 3.21 3.67 -7.68
CA VAL A 18 3.90 2.60 -6.93
C VAL A 18 4.46 1.52 -7.87
N ALA A 19 3.88 0.32 -7.93
CA ALA A 19 4.44 -0.78 -8.71
C ALA A 19 4.12 -0.68 -10.22
N ALA A 20 2.83 -0.82 -10.58
CA ALA A 20 2.41 -0.86 -11.97
C ALA A 20 2.65 0.46 -12.72
N GLY A 21 2.41 1.60 -12.05
CA GLY A 21 2.59 2.91 -12.66
C GLY A 21 4.05 3.25 -12.95
N ALA A 22 4.95 3.08 -11.97
CA ALA A 22 6.39 3.29 -12.18
C ALA A 22 6.95 2.34 -13.24
N SER A 23 6.53 1.07 -13.23
CA SER A 23 6.93 0.08 -14.24
C SER A 23 6.50 0.49 -15.66
N ALA A 24 5.28 1.00 -15.80
CA ALA A 24 4.76 1.46 -17.08
C ALA A 24 5.45 2.75 -17.55
N ALA A 25 5.72 3.69 -16.65
CA ALA A 25 6.48 4.90 -16.98
C ALA A 25 7.89 4.56 -17.49
N ALA A 26 8.60 3.68 -16.77
CA ALA A 26 9.92 3.20 -17.17
C ALA A 26 9.90 2.51 -18.54
N ARG A 27 8.87 1.69 -18.81
CA ARG A 27 8.73 1.04 -20.12
C ARG A 27 8.36 2.04 -21.22
N ALA A 28 7.46 2.98 -20.96
CA ALA A 28 7.04 4.00 -21.91
C ALA A 28 8.22 4.88 -22.33
N ARG A 29 9.05 5.33 -21.38
CA ARG A 29 10.29 6.08 -21.67
C ARG A 29 11.22 5.29 -22.59
N ARG A 30 11.50 4.01 -22.30
CA ARG A 30 12.35 3.16 -23.14
C ARG A 30 11.80 2.94 -24.56
N LEU A 31 10.49 3.04 -24.74
CA LEU A 31 9.84 2.87 -26.04
C LEU A 31 9.77 4.18 -26.84
N SER A 32 9.79 5.33 -26.18
CA SER A 32 9.78 6.64 -26.84
C SER A 32 10.46 7.70 -25.97
N GLU A 33 11.59 8.20 -26.45
CA GLU A 33 12.29 9.33 -25.83
C GLU A 33 11.55 10.68 -25.99
N LYS A 34 10.52 10.72 -26.85
CA LYS A 34 9.72 11.91 -27.10
C LYS A 34 8.37 11.91 -26.40
N ALA A 35 8.01 10.83 -25.70
CA ALA A 35 6.76 10.79 -24.95
C ALA A 35 6.83 11.79 -23.77
N SER A 36 5.75 12.53 -23.57
CA SER A 36 5.51 13.30 -22.34
C SER A 36 4.75 12.38 -21.39
N ILE A 37 5.36 12.06 -20.25
CA ILE A 37 4.82 11.08 -19.29
C ILE A 37 4.62 11.80 -17.97
N THR A 38 3.38 11.81 -17.48
CA THR A 38 3.02 12.39 -16.18
C THR A 38 2.47 11.30 -15.28
N ILE A 39 3.03 11.15 -14.08
CA ILE A 39 2.54 10.25 -13.04
C ILE A 39 1.85 11.09 -11.97
N LEU A 40 0.60 10.74 -11.64
CA LEU A 40 -0.13 11.25 -10.49
C LEU A 40 -0.04 10.23 -9.35
N GLU A 41 0.41 10.67 -8.18
CA GLU A 41 0.38 9.87 -6.95
C GLU A 41 -0.30 10.68 -5.84
N ARG A 42 -1.29 10.08 -5.18
CA ARG A 42 -2.01 10.73 -4.08
C ARG A 42 -1.17 10.81 -2.81
N GLY A 43 -0.28 9.84 -2.62
CA GLY A 43 0.65 9.79 -1.49
C GLY A 43 1.89 10.67 -1.70
N GLU A 44 2.77 10.66 -0.71
CA GLU A 44 4.06 11.35 -0.75
C GLU A 44 5.13 10.53 -1.49
N ASP A 45 5.06 9.20 -1.35
CA ASP A 45 6.06 8.27 -1.87
C ASP A 45 5.60 7.59 -3.16
N ILE A 46 6.57 7.29 -4.02
CA ILE A 46 6.40 6.50 -5.24
C ILE A 46 7.33 5.30 -5.20
N SER A 47 7.09 4.31 -6.06
CA SER A 47 8.02 3.21 -6.31
C SER A 47 8.64 2.56 -5.04
N PHE A 48 7.86 2.42 -3.97
CA PHE A 48 8.35 1.83 -2.72
C PHE A 48 8.03 0.33 -2.61
N ALA A 49 8.83 -0.41 -1.85
CA ALA A 49 8.70 -1.85 -1.63
C ALA A 49 7.68 -2.17 -0.53
N ASN A 50 6.39 -2.18 -0.88
CA ASN A 50 5.30 -2.44 0.07
C ASN A 50 5.34 -3.83 0.72
N CYS A 51 5.95 -4.84 0.07
CA CYS A 51 6.11 -6.17 0.66
C CYS A 51 7.15 -6.19 1.81
N GLY A 52 8.03 -5.19 1.87
CA GLY A 52 9.03 -5.07 2.93
C GLY A 52 8.53 -4.38 4.20
N LEU A 53 7.30 -3.84 4.20
CA LEU A 53 6.79 -3.04 5.33
C LEU A 53 6.72 -3.85 6.65
N PRO A 54 6.17 -5.09 6.69
CA PRO A 54 6.16 -5.88 7.91
C PRO A 54 7.57 -6.12 8.45
N TYR A 55 8.52 -6.43 7.56
CA TYR A 55 9.91 -6.74 7.92
C TYR A 55 10.68 -5.52 8.44
N HIS A 56 10.36 -4.30 7.97
CA HIS A 56 10.89 -3.08 8.58
C HIS A 56 10.26 -2.77 9.94
N ILE A 57 8.98 -3.09 10.13
CA ILE A 57 8.30 -3.00 11.43
C ILE A 57 8.96 -3.96 12.43
N GLY A 58 9.18 -5.22 12.03
CA GLY A 58 9.82 -6.26 12.84
C GLY A 58 11.31 -6.05 13.10
N GLY A 59 11.96 -5.16 12.34
CA GLY A 59 13.37 -4.80 12.51
C GLY A 59 14.35 -5.60 11.65
N GLU A 60 13.88 -6.58 10.87
CA GLU A 60 14.72 -7.34 9.92
C GLU A 60 15.28 -6.47 8.79
N ILE A 61 14.51 -5.45 8.38
CA ILE A 61 14.98 -4.38 7.50
C ILE A 61 15.24 -3.15 8.38
N PRO A 62 16.49 -2.84 8.77
CA PRO A 62 16.74 -1.78 9.75
C PRO A 62 16.45 -0.39 9.19
N GLU A 63 16.82 -0.16 7.93
CA GLU A 63 16.78 1.15 7.28
C GLU A 63 15.47 1.38 6.52
N ARG A 64 14.73 2.43 6.87
CA ARG A 64 13.49 2.84 6.16
C ARG A 64 13.76 3.12 4.68
N SER A 65 14.92 3.71 4.39
CA SER A 65 15.34 4.09 3.03
C SER A 65 15.50 2.88 2.11
N ALA A 66 15.76 1.67 2.64
CA ALA A 66 15.83 0.46 1.83
C ALA A 66 14.48 0.11 1.15
N LEU A 67 13.37 0.63 1.68
CA LEU A 67 12.04 0.44 1.11
C LEU A 67 11.65 1.55 0.12
N ALA A 68 12.29 2.72 0.19
CA ALA A 68 12.08 3.85 -0.71
C ALA A 68 13.03 3.76 -1.90
N ILE A 69 12.75 2.85 -2.85
CA ILE A 69 13.65 2.51 -3.98
C ILE A 69 14.02 3.77 -4.79
N HIS A 70 13.06 4.66 -5.01
CA HIS A 70 13.27 5.94 -5.67
C HIS A 70 12.46 7.04 -4.99
N THR A 71 13.04 8.23 -4.86
CA THR A 71 12.29 9.47 -4.60
C THR A 71 11.66 9.98 -5.91
N PRO A 72 10.62 10.85 -5.83
CA PRO A 72 10.07 11.53 -7.00
C PRO A 72 11.13 12.21 -7.87
N GLU A 73 12.08 12.90 -7.26
CA GLU A 73 13.16 13.61 -7.95
C GLU A 73 14.08 12.61 -8.66
N SER A 74 14.54 11.58 -7.94
CA SER A 74 15.45 10.58 -8.51
C SER A 74 14.83 9.80 -9.67
N LEU A 75 13.53 9.48 -9.60
CA LEU A 75 12.85 8.77 -10.69
C LEU A 75 12.55 9.70 -11.86
N SER A 76 12.18 10.95 -11.57
CA SER A 76 11.94 11.99 -12.59
C SER A 76 13.21 12.25 -13.40
N GLU A 77 14.35 12.42 -12.75
CA GLU A 77 15.66 12.61 -13.41
C GLU A 77 16.07 11.37 -14.21
N LEU A 78 15.90 10.17 -13.64
CA LEU A 78 16.30 8.92 -14.27
C LEU A 78 15.50 8.62 -15.54
N LEU A 79 14.20 8.93 -15.53
CA LEU A 79 13.27 8.54 -16.59
C LEU A 79 12.77 9.71 -17.43
N ASN A 80 13.19 10.95 -17.15
CA ASN A 80 12.65 12.15 -17.78
C ASN A 80 11.10 12.15 -17.77
N VAL A 81 10.50 12.04 -16.58
CA VAL A 81 9.04 12.00 -16.39
C VAL A 81 8.60 13.03 -15.38
N ASP A 82 7.42 13.59 -15.57
CA ASP A 82 6.81 14.51 -14.62
C ASP A 82 6.10 13.70 -13.53
N ILE A 83 6.44 13.95 -12.27
CA ILE A 83 5.85 13.22 -11.14
C ILE A 83 5.17 14.22 -10.22
N LEU A 84 3.86 14.06 -10.07
CA LEU A 84 3.03 14.89 -9.20
C LEU A 84 2.57 14.05 -8.01
N VAL A 85 3.34 14.10 -6.93
CA VAL A 85 2.96 13.52 -5.63
C VAL A 85 1.96 14.40 -4.91
N ARG A 86 1.29 13.85 -3.89
CA ARG A 86 0.20 14.50 -3.14
C ARG A 86 -0.84 15.11 -4.09
N THR A 87 -1.09 14.45 -5.21
CA THR A 87 -1.99 14.90 -6.27
C THR A 87 -2.98 13.78 -6.58
N GLU A 88 -4.23 13.97 -6.19
CA GLU A 88 -5.27 12.96 -6.33
C GLU A 88 -6.07 13.19 -7.61
N ALA A 89 -6.13 12.21 -8.51
CA ALA A 89 -7.04 12.25 -9.64
C ALA A 89 -8.49 12.07 -9.15
N THR A 90 -9.31 13.11 -9.28
CA THR A 90 -10.68 13.14 -8.76
C THR A 90 -11.73 12.82 -9.83
N LYS A 91 -11.43 13.09 -11.10
CA LYS A 91 -12.34 12.81 -12.22
C LYS A 91 -11.58 12.56 -13.53
N ILE A 92 -12.13 11.69 -14.36
CA ILE A 92 -11.66 11.46 -15.73
C ILE A 92 -12.76 11.94 -16.68
N ASP A 93 -12.45 12.95 -17.48
CA ASP A 93 -13.29 13.37 -18.60
C ASP A 93 -12.81 12.67 -19.88
N THR A 94 -13.52 11.61 -20.27
CA THR A 94 -13.18 10.82 -21.46
C THR A 94 -13.59 11.51 -22.76
N SER A 95 -14.53 12.45 -22.72
CA SER A 95 -14.98 13.19 -23.91
C SER A 95 -13.92 14.20 -24.34
N ASN A 96 -13.36 14.92 -23.36
CA ASN A 96 -12.30 15.91 -23.59
C ASN A 96 -10.88 15.32 -23.45
N LYS A 97 -10.76 14.05 -23.06
CA LYS A 97 -9.51 13.35 -22.75
C LYS A 97 -8.63 14.13 -21.75
N THR A 98 -9.22 14.43 -20.60
CA THR A 98 -8.57 15.20 -19.53
C THR A 98 -8.75 14.49 -18.20
N VAL A 99 -7.68 14.40 -17.41
CA VAL A 99 -7.75 14.05 -15.99
C VAL A 99 -7.86 15.34 -15.19
N ILE A 100 -8.85 15.40 -14.31
CA ILE A 100 -8.99 16.44 -13.30
C ILE A 100 -8.38 15.89 -12.02
N ALA A 101 -7.44 16.62 -11.45
CA ALA A 101 -6.76 16.23 -10.23
C ALA A 101 -6.67 17.38 -9.23
N PHE A 102 -6.60 17.06 -7.95
CA PHE A 102 -6.41 18.02 -6.87
C PHE A 102 -4.99 17.91 -6.33
N ASP A 103 -4.20 18.99 -6.49
CA ASP A 103 -2.85 19.11 -5.94
C ASP A 103 -2.96 19.60 -4.49
N HIS A 104 -2.75 18.69 -3.52
CA HIS A 104 -2.85 18.99 -2.10
C HIS A 104 -1.70 19.87 -1.59
N ASN A 105 -0.58 19.98 -2.31
CA ASN A 105 0.48 20.92 -1.94
C ASN A 105 0.07 22.35 -2.26
N LYS A 106 -0.54 22.55 -3.43
CA LYS A 106 -0.96 23.87 -3.92
C LYS A 106 -2.41 24.22 -3.58
N GLN A 107 -3.15 23.29 -2.99
CA GLN A 107 -4.58 23.43 -2.65
C GLN A 107 -5.42 23.88 -3.84
N LYS A 108 -5.20 23.26 -5.01
CA LYS A 108 -5.89 23.64 -6.24
C LYS A 108 -6.16 22.47 -7.16
N GLU A 109 -7.21 22.62 -7.96
CA GLU A 109 -7.50 21.73 -9.08
C GLU A 109 -6.53 22.01 -10.24
N ILE A 110 -6.10 20.94 -10.91
CA ILE A 110 -5.32 20.97 -12.15
C ILE A 110 -5.99 20.07 -13.19
N GLN A 111 -5.78 20.41 -14.46
CA GLN A 111 -6.29 19.66 -15.60
C GLN A 111 -5.11 19.14 -16.42
N LEU A 112 -5.11 17.83 -16.68
CA LEU A 112 -4.05 17.13 -17.38
C LEU A 112 -4.62 16.47 -18.64
N PRO A 113 -4.49 17.12 -19.81
CA PRO A 113 -4.92 16.52 -21.06
C PRO A 113 -4.00 15.33 -21.42
N TYR A 114 -4.58 14.27 -21.96
CA TYR A 114 -3.86 13.05 -22.29
C TYR A 114 -4.23 12.52 -23.68
N ASP A 115 -3.29 11.81 -24.31
CA ASP A 115 -3.57 11.02 -25.50
C ASP A 115 -3.82 9.56 -25.12
N LYS A 116 -3.12 9.08 -24.08
CA LYS A 116 -3.37 7.81 -23.40
C LYS A 116 -3.39 8.00 -21.89
N LEU A 117 -4.28 7.25 -21.24
CA LEU A 117 -4.43 7.21 -19.80
C LEU A 117 -4.19 5.78 -19.32
N MET A 118 -3.35 5.60 -18.30
CA MET A 118 -3.18 4.34 -17.60
C MET A 118 -3.69 4.45 -16.18
N LEU A 119 -4.56 3.52 -15.80
CA LEU A 119 -5.06 3.40 -14.43
C LEU A 119 -4.24 2.36 -13.68
N ALA A 120 -3.50 2.80 -12.68
CA ALA A 120 -2.77 1.98 -11.73
C ALA A 120 -3.07 2.38 -10.26
N PRO A 121 -4.34 2.64 -9.86
CA PRO A 121 -4.67 3.16 -8.53
C PRO A 121 -4.44 2.15 -7.39
N GLY A 122 -4.20 0.87 -7.73
CA GLY A 122 -4.04 -0.20 -6.77
C GLY A 122 -5.33 -0.51 -6.01
N ALA A 123 -5.17 -0.98 -4.77
CA ALA A 123 -6.25 -1.32 -3.86
C ALA A 123 -6.16 -0.54 -2.54
N LYS A 124 -7.27 -0.49 -1.80
CA LYS A 124 -7.36 0.06 -0.45
C LYS A 124 -7.72 -1.06 0.54
N PRO A 125 -7.18 -1.04 1.78
CA PRO A 125 -7.61 -1.97 2.82
C PRO A 125 -9.11 -1.85 3.09
N ILE A 126 -9.75 -2.98 3.41
CA ILE A 126 -11.15 -3.01 3.81
C ILE A 126 -11.24 -2.55 5.26
N ARG A 127 -12.04 -1.52 5.52
CA ARG A 127 -12.46 -1.10 6.86
C ARG A 127 -13.98 -1.27 6.96
N PRO A 128 -14.48 -2.39 7.53
CA PRO A 128 -15.90 -2.61 7.67
C PRO A 128 -16.51 -1.56 8.61
N PRO A 129 -17.68 -0.98 8.30
CA PRO A 129 -18.34 -0.04 9.21
C PRO A 129 -18.79 -0.82 10.45
N MET A 130 -18.20 -0.51 11.60
CA MET A 130 -18.58 -1.11 12.89
C MET A 130 -18.35 -0.13 14.05
N PRO A 131 -19.05 -0.29 15.18
CA PRO A 131 -18.89 0.61 16.32
C PRO A 131 -17.42 0.67 16.80
N GLY A 132 -16.89 1.88 16.92
CA GLY A 132 -15.53 2.12 17.40
C GLY A 132 -14.40 1.92 16.37
N ILE A 133 -14.70 1.63 15.09
CA ILE A 133 -13.69 1.41 14.03
C ILE A 133 -12.72 2.59 13.82
N ASP A 134 -13.14 3.80 14.18
CA ASP A 134 -12.36 5.03 14.05
C ASP A 134 -11.39 5.26 15.22
N ASP A 135 -11.32 4.34 16.19
CA ASP A 135 -10.34 4.42 17.28
C ASP A 135 -8.91 4.49 16.70
N PRO A 136 -8.07 5.44 17.13
CA PRO A 136 -6.74 5.66 16.54
C PRO A 136 -5.77 4.50 16.77
N ARG A 137 -6.08 3.55 17.66
CA ARG A 137 -5.30 2.32 17.85
C ARG A 137 -5.52 1.31 16.72
N ILE A 138 -6.60 1.46 15.94
CA ILE A 138 -6.93 0.59 14.82
C ILE A 138 -6.21 1.11 13.59
N MET A 139 -5.11 0.46 13.25
CA MET A 139 -4.24 0.86 12.15
C MET A 139 -4.37 -0.11 10.97
N ILE A 140 -4.03 0.37 9.78
CA ILE A 140 -3.89 -0.43 8.56
C ILE A 140 -2.43 -0.43 8.14
N LEU A 141 -2.01 -1.38 7.30
CA LEU A 141 -0.68 -1.38 6.70
C LEU A 141 -0.79 -1.40 5.17
N ARG A 142 -0.55 -0.26 4.52
CA ARG A 142 -0.61 -0.15 3.05
C ARG A 142 0.54 0.64 2.44
N ASN A 143 1.02 1.67 3.11
CA ASN A 143 2.08 2.56 2.63
C ASN A 143 3.17 2.79 3.70
N LEU A 144 4.17 3.61 3.38
CA LEU A 144 5.27 3.92 4.29
C LEU A 144 4.80 4.71 5.52
N GLN A 145 3.84 5.62 5.37
CA GLN A 145 3.28 6.38 6.51
C GLN A 145 2.56 5.45 7.49
N ASP A 146 1.78 4.48 7.01
CA ASP A 146 1.14 3.46 7.83
C ASP A 146 2.16 2.63 8.62
N MET A 147 3.24 2.23 7.94
CA MET A 147 4.35 1.49 8.54
C MET A 147 5.03 2.31 9.65
N ASP A 148 5.34 3.59 9.38
CA ASP A 148 5.93 4.50 10.35
C ASP A 148 5.02 4.68 11.58
N ASN A 149 3.70 4.85 11.35
CA ASN A 149 2.71 4.97 12.42
C ASN A 149 2.62 3.71 13.30
N ILE A 150 2.58 2.53 12.67
CA ILE A 150 2.55 1.25 13.40
C ILE A 150 3.83 1.08 14.22
N LYS A 151 5.00 1.30 13.62
CA LYS A 151 6.30 1.16 14.30
C LYS A 151 6.40 2.09 15.51
N ASN A 152 5.98 3.35 15.36
CA ASN A 152 5.91 4.30 16.46
C ASN A 152 4.96 3.84 17.56
N ARG A 153 3.80 3.27 17.22
CA ARG A 153 2.84 2.81 18.23
C ARG A 153 3.31 1.56 18.98
N LEU A 154 4.13 0.73 18.34
CA LEU A 154 4.66 -0.50 18.92
C LEU A 154 5.72 -0.27 20.00
N THR A 155 6.27 0.94 20.16
CA THR A 155 7.22 1.23 21.25
C THR A 155 6.56 1.00 22.62
N ASP A 156 5.29 1.42 22.75
CA ASP A 156 4.57 1.40 24.02
C ASP A 156 3.59 0.22 24.12
N ALA A 157 3.23 -0.39 22.99
CA ALA A 157 2.28 -1.50 22.96
C ALA A 157 2.95 -2.83 23.33
N GLN A 158 2.31 -3.59 24.23
CA GLN A 158 2.73 -4.95 24.60
C GLN A 158 1.77 -6.02 24.11
N ASN A 159 0.46 -5.71 24.06
CA ASN A 159 -0.57 -6.60 23.54
C ASN A 159 -1.03 -6.06 22.20
N VAL A 160 -1.00 -6.89 21.17
CA VAL A 160 -1.35 -6.50 19.80
C VAL A 160 -2.35 -7.50 19.24
N LEU A 161 -3.46 -6.99 18.73
CA LEU A 161 -4.47 -7.77 18.01
C LEU A 161 -4.26 -7.56 16.51
N VAL A 162 -4.08 -8.67 15.78
CA VAL A 162 -4.10 -8.72 14.32
C VAL A 162 -5.45 -9.28 13.88
N ILE A 163 -6.10 -8.57 12.95
CA ILE A 163 -7.43 -8.92 12.44
C ILE A 163 -7.27 -9.36 10.98
N GLY A 164 -7.61 -10.62 10.71
CA GLY A 164 -7.43 -11.30 9.44
C GLY A 164 -6.14 -12.11 9.39
N ALA A 165 -6.26 -13.40 9.11
CA ALA A 165 -5.16 -14.37 8.98
C ALA A 165 -4.82 -14.68 7.51
N GLY A 166 -4.90 -13.65 6.66
CA GLY A 166 -4.32 -13.69 5.31
C GLY A 166 -2.80 -13.49 5.34
N PHE A 167 -2.15 -13.50 4.17
CA PHE A 167 -0.68 -13.36 4.05
C PHE A 167 -0.11 -12.19 4.86
N ILE A 168 -0.63 -10.97 4.67
CA ILE A 168 -0.15 -9.77 5.36
C ILE A 168 -0.36 -9.88 6.88
N GLY A 169 -1.48 -10.46 7.32
CA GLY A 169 -1.77 -10.66 8.74
C GLY A 169 -0.75 -11.59 9.39
N LEU A 170 -0.42 -12.69 8.72
CA LEU A 170 0.57 -13.65 9.21
C LEU A 170 1.99 -13.08 9.20
N GLU A 171 2.40 -12.34 8.17
CA GLU A 171 3.68 -11.61 8.13
C GLU A 171 3.78 -10.63 9.32
N MET A 172 2.70 -9.91 9.62
CA MET A 172 2.67 -9.02 10.77
C MET A 172 2.73 -9.79 12.10
N VAL A 173 2.03 -10.91 12.23
CA VAL A 173 2.09 -11.75 13.44
C VAL A 173 3.52 -12.23 13.69
N GLU A 174 4.20 -12.75 12.67
CA GLU A 174 5.59 -13.20 12.76
C GLU A 174 6.51 -12.08 13.26
N MET A 175 6.41 -10.89 12.66
CA MET A 175 7.22 -9.73 13.03
C MET A 175 6.90 -9.20 14.43
N LEU A 176 5.64 -9.25 14.86
CA LEU A 176 5.24 -8.84 16.21
C LEU A 176 5.72 -9.84 17.27
N VAL A 177 5.68 -11.14 16.99
CA VAL A 177 6.27 -12.18 17.84
C VAL A 177 7.77 -11.98 17.95
N HIS A 178 8.46 -11.70 16.83
CA HIS A 178 9.90 -11.41 16.81
C HIS A 178 10.26 -10.22 17.72
N LEU A 179 9.43 -9.19 17.75
CA LEU A 179 9.56 -8.03 18.64
C LEU A 179 9.19 -8.33 20.11
N GLY A 180 8.87 -9.57 20.46
CA GLY A 180 8.50 -10.00 21.81
C GLY A 180 7.12 -9.52 22.26
N LYS A 181 6.23 -9.15 21.34
CA LYS A 181 4.87 -8.72 21.67
C LYS A 181 3.99 -9.93 22.00
N LYS A 182 2.98 -9.72 22.84
CA LYS A 182 1.89 -10.68 23.03
C LYS A 182 0.88 -10.47 21.89
N VAL A 183 0.77 -11.46 21.01
CA VAL A 183 -0.01 -11.37 19.78
C VAL A 183 -1.30 -12.19 19.89
N HIS A 184 -2.40 -11.56 19.55
CA HIS A 184 -3.69 -12.18 19.33
C HIS A 184 -4.01 -12.11 17.83
N LEU A 185 -4.43 -13.21 17.23
CA LEU A 185 -4.81 -13.28 15.82
C LEU A 185 -6.27 -13.72 15.72
N VAL A 186 -7.13 -12.86 15.17
CA VAL A 186 -8.54 -13.17 14.93
C VAL A 186 -8.78 -13.33 13.44
N GLU A 187 -9.45 -14.42 13.05
CA GLU A 187 -9.91 -14.68 11.69
C GLU A 187 -11.36 -15.15 11.70
N LEU A 188 -12.14 -14.60 10.77
CA LEU A 188 -13.56 -14.90 10.61
C LEU A 188 -13.78 -16.34 10.12
N GLN A 189 -12.88 -16.84 9.28
CA GLN A 189 -12.91 -18.23 8.82
C GLN A 189 -12.37 -19.20 9.87
N ASP A 190 -12.71 -20.48 9.72
CA ASP A 190 -12.29 -21.56 10.64
C ASP A 190 -10.82 -22.02 10.44
N GLN A 191 -10.04 -21.27 9.65
CA GLN A 191 -8.64 -21.55 9.34
C GLN A 191 -7.87 -20.25 9.00
N VAL A 192 -6.55 -20.29 9.15
CA VAL A 192 -5.65 -19.30 8.55
C VAL A 192 -5.50 -19.52 7.05
N LEU A 193 -5.08 -18.50 6.29
CA LEU A 193 -4.91 -18.54 4.83
C LEU A 193 -6.08 -19.26 4.12
N PRO A 194 -7.31 -18.71 4.16
CA PRO A 194 -8.51 -19.39 3.65
C PRO A 194 -8.50 -19.68 2.14
N VAL A 195 -7.49 -19.19 1.42
CA VAL A 195 -7.25 -19.51 0.00
C VAL A 195 -6.57 -20.87 -0.22
N LEU A 196 -6.09 -21.51 0.85
CA LEU A 196 -5.42 -22.81 0.83
C LEU A 196 -6.30 -23.90 1.43
N ASP A 197 -6.04 -25.15 1.03
CA ASP A 197 -6.71 -26.31 1.60
C ASP A 197 -6.31 -26.57 3.06
N LYS A 198 -7.22 -27.17 3.83
CA LYS A 198 -7.11 -27.33 5.30
C LYS A 198 -5.85 -28.10 5.71
N GLU A 199 -5.45 -29.10 4.95
CA GLU A 199 -4.25 -29.90 5.23
C GLU A 199 -2.95 -29.09 5.09
N MET A 200 -2.92 -28.06 4.23
CA MET A 200 -1.74 -27.22 4.02
C MET A 200 -1.51 -26.27 5.19
N VAL A 201 -2.59 -25.77 5.78
CA VAL A 201 -2.53 -24.73 6.82
C VAL A 201 -2.40 -25.29 8.23
N LYS A 202 -2.61 -26.61 8.41
CA LYS A 202 -2.52 -27.26 9.72
C LYS A 202 -1.15 -27.04 10.39
N HIS A 203 -0.07 -27.17 9.62
CA HIS A 203 1.29 -26.94 10.14
C HIS A 203 1.52 -25.47 10.51
N ILE A 204 0.94 -24.54 9.76
CA ILE A 204 1.03 -23.10 10.04
C ILE A 204 0.30 -22.77 11.35
N GLN A 205 -0.89 -23.32 11.57
CA GLN A 205 -1.63 -23.13 12.82
C GLN A 205 -0.86 -23.67 14.03
N VAL A 206 -0.22 -24.84 13.88
CA VAL A 206 0.64 -25.42 14.93
C VAL A 206 1.81 -24.48 15.23
N GLU A 207 2.50 -23.99 14.20
CA GLU A 207 3.62 -23.04 14.36
C GLU A 207 3.19 -21.77 15.11
N LEU A 208 2.02 -21.20 14.78
CA LEU A 208 1.46 -20.04 15.48
C LEU A 208 1.26 -20.32 16.96
N MET A 209 0.68 -21.48 17.30
CA MET A 209 0.42 -21.87 18.69
C MET A 209 1.72 -22.16 19.46
N ASP A 210 2.70 -22.81 18.83
CA ASP A 210 4.01 -23.10 19.41
C ASP A 210 4.78 -21.80 19.73
N ASN A 211 4.58 -20.76 18.91
CA ASN A 211 5.07 -19.40 19.15
C ASN A 211 4.15 -18.54 20.05
N LYS A 212 3.20 -19.18 20.75
CA LYS A 212 2.31 -18.54 21.74
C LYS A 212 1.41 -17.43 21.18
N VAL A 213 1.08 -17.49 19.90
CA VAL A 213 0.04 -16.64 19.31
C VAL A 213 -1.32 -17.13 19.81
N ASP A 214 -2.12 -16.23 20.35
CA ASP A 214 -3.50 -16.52 20.73
C ASP A 214 -4.37 -16.52 19.47
N LEU A 215 -4.58 -17.72 18.92
CA LEU A 215 -5.24 -17.94 17.63
C LEU A 215 -6.74 -18.15 17.81
N ILE A 216 -7.53 -17.21 17.31
CA ILE A 216 -8.99 -17.17 17.39
C ILE A 216 -9.55 -17.31 15.97
N LEU A 217 -10.10 -18.47 15.66
CA LEU A 217 -10.65 -18.81 14.34
C LEU A 217 -12.17 -18.95 14.42
N GLY A 218 -12.85 -18.69 13.31
CA GLY A 218 -14.31 -18.79 13.21
C GLY A 218 -15.04 -17.69 13.98
N ASP A 219 -14.35 -16.58 14.31
CA ASP A 219 -14.88 -15.51 15.14
C ASP A 219 -14.58 -14.12 14.53
N GLY A 220 -15.45 -13.17 14.81
CA GLY A 220 -15.41 -11.82 14.23
C GLY A 220 -15.40 -10.73 15.29
N ILE A 221 -14.92 -9.55 14.91
CA ILE A 221 -15.01 -8.37 15.75
C ILE A 221 -16.41 -7.76 15.65
N ALA A 222 -17.12 -7.68 16.77
CA ALA A 222 -18.44 -7.04 16.85
C ALA A 222 -18.36 -5.51 17.04
N SER A 223 -17.44 -5.06 17.87
CA SER A 223 -17.21 -3.64 18.18
C SER A 223 -15.81 -3.41 18.77
N PHE A 224 -15.39 -2.15 18.77
CA PHE A 224 -14.22 -1.68 19.50
C PHE A 224 -14.65 -0.69 20.58
N GLU A 225 -14.23 -0.91 21.82
CA GLU A 225 -14.58 -0.06 22.96
C GLU A 225 -13.32 0.30 23.74
N SER A 226 -13.14 1.59 24.07
CA SER A 226 -12.06 2.00 24.94
C SER A 226 -12.46 1.91 26.40
N LYS A 227 -11.77 1.07 27.18
CA LYS A 227 -11.93 1.02 28.64
C LYS A 227 -11.20 2.15 29.38
N THR A 228 -10.34 2.90 28.70
CA THR A 228 -9.59 4.03 29.27
C THR A 228 -9.56 5.18 28.26
N PRO A 229 -9.88 6.44 28.64
CA PRO A 229 -9.65 7.59 27.78
C PRO A 229 -8.16 7.74 27.45
N LEU A 230 -7.86 8.26 26.26
CA LEU A 230 -6.50 8.59 25.81
C LEU A 230 -5.82 9.61 26.73
#